data_AF-A0A016T3N9-F1
#
_entry.id   AF-A0A016T3N9-F1
#
_cell.length_a   1.000
_cell.length_b   1.000
_cell.length_c   1.000
_cell.angle_alpha   90.00
_cell.angle_beta   90.00
_cell.angle_gamma   90.00
#
_symmetry.space_group_name_H-M   'P 1'
#
loop_
_entity.id
_entity.type
_entity.pdbx_description
1 polymer ?
#
loop_
_entity_poly.entity_id
_entity_poly.type
_entity_poly.pdbx_seq_one_letter_code
_entity_poly.pdbx_strand_id
1 'polypeptide(L)'
;MKHITTVALLLDYRHNQTRSKMARDNIYWDLPSVHEKLKEATNYCVKYKIGWVNRNCWHKQFKTRLYRGNTICAECQPEATLHRSNSRCASDLEDGEQGFWKLIGPKSCNGMWTRIGRDDNCHCSQKHPDLDPFLLV
;
A
#
# COMPACT_ATOMS: atom_id res chain seq x y z
N MET A 1 24.82 -7.39 -7.71
CA MET A 1 23.63 -7.53 -6.85
C MET A 1 22.41 -7.20 -7.70
N LYS A 2 21.47 -8.13 -7.89
CA LYS A 2 20.24 -7.85 -8.63
C LYS A 2 19.36 -6.96 -7.76
N HIS A 3 19.28 -5.67 -8.05
CA HIS A 3 18.20 -4.81 -7.56
C HIS A 3 16.91 -5.29 -8.21
N ILE A 4 16.24 -6.27 -7.59
CA ILE A 4 14.85 -6.57 -7.94
C ILE A 4 14.06 -5.34 -7.52
N THR A 5 13.76 -4.46 -8.46
CA THR A 5 12.84 -3.36 -8.21
C THR A 5 11.48 -3.98 -7.97
N THR A 6 11.03 -4.04 -6.71
CA THR A 6 9.74 -4.63 -6.39
C THR A 6 8.64 -3.65 -6.76
N VAL A 7 7.58 -4.15 -7.39
CA VAL A 7 6.39 -3.36 -7.74
C VAL A 7 5.45 -3.37 -6.56
N ALA A 8 5.07 -2.21 -6.06
CA ALA A 8 4.00 -2.08 -5.07
C ALA A 8 2.66 -2.43 -5.70
N LEU A 9 1.81 -3.14 -4.97
CA LEU A 9 0.45 -3.36 -5.37
C LEU A 9 -0.45 -2.40 -4.57
N LEU A 10 -1.32 -1.68 -5.28
CA LEU A 10 -2.31 -0.79 -4.71
C LEU A 10 -3.69 -1.42 -4.82
N LEU A 11 -4.47 -1.32 -3.74
CA LEU A 11 -5.88 -1.64 -3.74
C LEU A 11 -6.71 -0.41 -3.36
N ASP A 12 -7.89 -0.27 -3.95
CA ASP A 12 -8.83 0.78 -3.60
C ASP A 12 -9.24 0.66 -2.12
N TYR A 13 -9.22 1.78 -1.41
CA TYR A 13 -9.47 1.81 0.03
C TYR A 13 -10.89 1.40 0.44
N ARG A 14 -11.85 1.33 -0.50
CA ARG A 14 -13.16 0.70 -0.28
C ARG A 14 -13.06 -0.75 0.20
N HIS A 15 -11.91 -1.40 -0.02
CA HIS A 15 -11.63 -2.76 0.41
C HIS A 15 -10.91 -2.87 1.76
N ASN A 16 -10.74 -1.78 2.52
CA ASN A 16 -9.95 -1.76 3.77
C ASN A 16 -10.44 -2.74 4.85
N GLN A 17 -11.72 -3.12 4.83
CA GLN A 17 -12.29 -4.12 5.74
C GLN A 17 -12.19 -5.57 5.22
N THR A 18 -11.75 -5.79 3.97
CA THR A 18 -11.75 -7.12 3.36
C THR A 18 -10.65 -7.99 3.98
N ARG A 19 -9.46 -7.41 4.20
CA ARG A 19 -8.31 -8.14 4.76
C ARG A 19 -8.54 -8.57 6.20
N SER A 20 -9.07 -7.70 7.05
CA SER A 20 -9.32 -8.05 8.46
C SER A 20 -10.36 -9.17 8.64
N LYS A 21 -11.32 -9.29 7.71
CA LYS A 21 -12.31 -10.37 7.70
C LYS A 21 -11.75 -11.69 7.19
N MET A 22 -11.08 -11.69 6.03
CA MET A 22 -10.53 -12.92 5.45
C MET A 22 -9.30 -13.44 6.20
N ALA A 23 -8.60 -12.57 6.93
CA ALA A 23 -7.46 -12.94 7.76
C ALA A 23 -7.83 -13.67 9.06
N ARG A 24 -9.10 -14.02 9.30
CA ARG A 24 -9.50 -14.70 10.55
C ARG A 24 -10.19 -16.04 10.33
N ASP A 25 -10.44 -16.43 9.09
CA ASP A 25 -11.22 -17.64 8.76
C ASP A 25 -10.35 -18.87 8.41
N ASN A 26 -9.06 -18.90 8.78
CA ASN A 26 -8.22 -20.08 8.56
C ASN A 26 -7.09 -20.27 9.59
N ILE A 27 -6.61 -21.52 9.72
CA ILE A 27 -5.63 -21.95 10.73
C ILE A 27 -4.23 -21.29 10.60
N TYR A 28 -3.91 -20.69 9.45
CA TYR A 28 -2.61 -20.05 9.25
C TYR A 28 -2.40 -18.87 10.23
N TRP A 29 -3.47 -18.18 10.60
CA TRP A 29 -3.42 -17.03 11.51
C TRP A 29 -3.26 -17.42 12.97
N ASP A 30 -3.57 -18.67 13.32
CA ASP A 30 -3.38 -19.24 14.66
C ASP A 30 -1.96 -19.76 14.88
N LEU A 31 -1.11 -19.78 13.84
CA LEU A 31 0.28 -20.18 13.97
C LEU A 31 1.02 -19.21 14.92
N PRO A 32 1.74 -19.70 15.94
CA PRO A 32 2.39 -18.84 16.94
C PRO A 32 3.30 -17.78 16.32
N SER A 33 4.06 -18.13 15.29
CA SER A 33 4.96 -17.22 14.58
C SER A 33 4.23 -16.10 13.81
N VAL A 34 3.02 -16.37 13.31
CA VAL A 34 2.18 -15.36 12.64
C VAL A 34 1.56 -14.44 13.69
N HIS A 35 1.03 -15.01 14.78
CA HIS A 35 0.41 -14.28 15.87
C HIS A 35 1.37 -13.32 16.58
N GLU A 36 2.59 -13.77 16.89
CA GLU A 36 3.62 -12.92 17.50
C GLU A 36 3.96 -11.73 16.61
N LYS A 37 4.14 -11.98 15.30
CA LYS A 37 4.43 -10.92 14.34
C LYS A 37 3.28 -9.91 14.20
N LEU A 38 2.03 -10.36 14.23
CA LEU A 38 0.87 -9.48 14.17
C LEU A 38 0.67 -8.67 15.45
N LYS A 39 1.05 -9.20 16.62
CA LYS A 39 1.00 -8.46 17.89
C LYS A 39 1.93 -7.24 17.90
N GLU A 40 3.07 -7.35 17.24
CA GLU A 40 4.06 -6.28 17.15
C GLU A 40 3.78 -5.30 16.00
N ALA A 41 3.03 -5.74 14.98
CA ALA A 41 2.73 -4.94 13.81
C ALA A 41 1.58 -3.96 14.05
N THR A 42 1.79 -2.70 13.67
CA THR A 42 0.75 -1.66 13.67
C THR A 42 0.49 -1.17 12.25
N ASN A 43 -0.71 -0.61 12.03
CA ASN A 43 -1.00 0.08 10.76
C ASN A 43 -0.07 1.28 10.61
N TYR A 44 0.38 1.55 9.40
CA TYR A 44 1.10 2.78 9.10
C TYR A 44 0.73 3.32 7.74
N CYS A 45 0.89 4.63 7.58
CA CYS A 45 0.58 5.35 6.35
C CYS A 45 1.86 5.76 5.65
N VAL A 46 1.91 5.58 4.33
CA VAL A 46 3.01 6.07 3.50
C VAL A 46 2.47 7.08 2.50
N LYS A 47 3.12 8.24 2.44
CA LYS A 47 2.79 9.29 1.49
C LYS A 47 3.62 9.12 0.23
N TYR A 48 2.97 9.05 -0.93
CA TYR A 48 3.62 8.92 -2.21
C TYR A 48 3.19 10.01 -3.16
N LYS A 49 4.16 10.70 -3.77
CA LYS A 49 3.89 11.64 -4.86
C LYS A 49 3.95 10.90 -6.19
N ILE A 50 2.86 10.92 -6.94
CA ILE A 50 2.76 10.27 -8.25
C ILE A 50 3.61 11.03 -9.26
N GLY A 51 4.61 10.35 -9.84
CA GLY A 51 5.52 10.93 -10.84
C GLY A 51 5.13 10.61 -12.28
N TRP A 52 4.70 9.37 -12.53
CA TRP A 52 4.25 8.94 -13.84
C TRP A 52 3.07 7.98 -13.72
N VAL A 53 2.16 8.04 -14.68
CA VAL A 53 0.98 7.17 -14.77
C VAL A 53 0.84 6.76 -16.21
N ASN A 54 0.59 5.48 -16.46
CA ASN A 54 0.35 5.01 -17.81
C ASN A 54 -1.05 5.36 -18.31
N ARG A 55 -1.26 5.26 -19.62
CA ARG A 55 -2.55 5.56 -20.27
C ARG A 55 -3.69 4.60 -19.90
N ASN A 56 -3.39 3.46 -19.28
CA ASN A 56 -4.41 2.46 -18.93
C ASN A 56 -5.16 2.82 -17.64
N CYS A 57 -4.70 3.83 -16.89
CA CYS A 57 -5.41 4.40 -15.75
C CYS A 57 -6.52 5.37 -16.19
N TRP A 58 -7.41 4.91 -17.09
CA TRP A 58 -8.46 5.74 -17.69
C TRP A 58 -9.80 5.70 -16.95
N HIS A 59 -10.03 4.68 -16.12
CA HIS A 59 -11.27 4.55 -15.36
C HIS A 59 -11.49 5.80 -14.49
N LYS A 60 -12.66 6.44 -14.65
CA LYS A 60 -12.99 7.73 -14.01
C LYS A 60 -12.74 7.75 -12.50
N GLN A 61 -13.05 6.65 -11.82
CA GLN A 61 -12.86 6.50 -10.36
C GLN A 61 -11.38 6.60 -9.91
N PHE A 62 -10.43 6.30 -10.80
CA PHE A 62 -9.00 6.32 -10.49
C PHE A 62 -8.27 7.45 -11.17
N LYS A 63 -8.70 7.88 -12.36
CA LYS A 63 -8.05 8.95 -13.11
C LYS A 63 -8.00 10.28 -12.34
N THR A 64 -8.98 10.55 -11.48
CA THR A 64 -9.01 11.76 -10.64
C THR A 64 -8.16 11.66 -9.38
N ARG A 65 -7.61 10.49 -9.07
CA ARG A 65 -6.88 10.17 -7.82
C ARG A 65 -5.44 9.72 -8.08
N LEU A 66 -5.21 9.09 -9.23
CA LEU A 66 -3.92 8.58 -9.70
C LEU A 66 -3.51 9.36 -10.95
N TYR A 67 -3.02 10.58 -10.75
CA TYR A 67 -2.50 11.44 -11.80
C TYR A 67 -1.15 12.02 -11.39
N ARG A 68 -0.31 12.36 -12.37
CA ARG A 68 1.01 12.96 -12.12
C ARG A 68 0.89 14.24 -11.31
N GLY A 69 1.66 14.33 -10.23
CA GLY A 69 1.67 15.46 -9.31
C GLY A 69 0.81 15.27 -8.07
N ASN A 70 -0.18 14.35 -8.09
CA ASN A 70 -0.97 14.07 -6.89
C ASN A 70 -0.11 13.41 -5.81
N THR A 71 -0.46 13.67 -4.55
CA THR A 71 0.07 12.93 -3.40
C THR A 71 -1.04 12.03 -2.87
N ILE A 72 -0.77 10.74 -2.76
CA ILE A 72 -1.71 9.77 -2.19
C ILE A 72 -1.22 9.30 -0.81
N CYS A 73 -2.15 8.78 -0.03
CA CYS A 73 -1.85 8.04 1.19
C CYS A 73 -2.06 6.56 0.93
N ALA A 74 -1.02 5.75 1.12
CA ALA A 74 -1.08 4.30 1.01
C ALA A 74 -0.92 3.67 2.41
N GLU A 75 -1.98 3.05 2.91
CA GLU A 75 -2.01 2.40 4.21
C GLU A 75 -1.46 0.98 4.11
N CYS A 76 -0.50 0.66 4.97
CA CYS A 76 -0.02 -0.70 5.18
C CYS A 76 -0.70 -1.29 6.41
N GLN A 77 -1.46 -2.36 6.19
CA GLN A 77 -2.11 -3.11 7.27
C GLN A 77 -1.15 -4.20 7.80
N PRO A 78 -1.20 -4.56 9.09
CA PRO A 78 -0.35 -5.59 9.70
C PRO A 78 -0.23 -6.87 8.87
N GLU A 79 -1.34 -7.37 8.34
CA GLU A 79 -1.40 -8.61 7.56
C GLU A 79 -0.59 -8.53 6.26
N ALA A 80 -0.45 -7.35 5.66
CA ALA A 80 0.35 -7.13 4.45
C ALA A 80 1.87 -7.12 4.72
N THR A 81 2.29 -7.08 5.99
CA THR A 81 3.71 -7.16 6.39
C THR A 81 4.21 -8.59 6.56
N LEU A 82 3.31 -9.58 6.65
CA LEU A 82 3.66 -10.96 7.00
C LEU A 82 4.65 -11.60 6.02
N HIS A 83 4.59 -11.22 4.75
CA HIS A 83 5.47 -11.74 3.70
C HIS A 83 6.88 -11.12 3.68
N ARG A 84 7.21 -10.21 4.61
CA ARG A 84 8.50 -9.50 4.69
C ARG A 84 9.15 -9.60 6.06
N SER A 85 10.46 -9.78 6.13
CA SER A 85 11.20 -9.90 7.40
C SER A 85 11.41 -8.57 8.14
N ASN A 86 11.21 -7.43 7.48
CA ASN A 86 11.48 -6.09 8.04
C ASN A 86 10.21 -5.35 8.52
N SER A 87 9.09 -6.06 8.69
CA SER A 87 7.80 -5.50 9.14
C SER A 87 7.28 -4.34 8.28
N ARG A 88 7.66 -4.30 6.99
CA ARG A 88 7.18 -3.33 6.01
C ARG A 88 6.35 -4.01 4.92
N CYS A 89 5.36 -3.30 4.40
CA CYS A 89 4.68 -3.68 3.17
C CYS A 89 5.67 -3.77 2.00
N ALA A 90 5.30 -4.59 1.01
CA ALA A 90 6.11 -4.71 -0.19
C ALA A 90 6.30 -3.36 -0.89
N SER A 91 7.55 -3.05 -1.22
CA SER A 91 7.93 -1.82 -1.96
C SER A 91 7.66 -0.52 -1.20
N ASP A 92 7.55 -0.60 0.12
CA ASP A 92 7.78 0.54 1.01
C ASP A 92 9.29 0.85 1.05
N LEU A 93 9.70 1.84 0.26
CA LEU A 93 11.08 2.28 0.02
C LEU A 93 11.52 3.39 1.00
N GLU A 94 12.73 3.92 0.89
CA GLU A 94 13.15 5.08 1.69
C GLU A 94 12.59 6.41 1.17
N ASP A 95 12.57 7.44 2.02
CA ASP A 95 12.09 8.77 1.63
C ASP A 95 12.99 9.34 0.53
N GLY A 96 12.36 9.89 -0.51
CA GLY A 96 13.03 10.34 -1.73
C GLY A 96 13.26 9.26 -2.77
N GLU A 97 13.13 7.97 -2.43
CA GLU A 97 13.29 6.89 -3.41
C GLU A 97 12.08 6.77 -4.35
N GLN A 98 12.39 6.39 -5.59
CA GLN A 98 11.38 6.13 -6.62
C GLN A 98 10.99 4.65 -6.65
N GLY A 99 9.69 4.40 -6.73
CA GLY A 99 9.12 3.06 -6.80
C GLY A 99 8.13 2.92 -7.92
N PHE A 100 7.89 1.67 -8.32
CA PHE A 100 6.85 1.30 -9.28
C PHE A 100 5.62 0.80 -8.53
N TRP A 101 4.44 1.11 -9.06
CA TRP A 101 3.18 0.65 -8.48
C TRP A 101 2.24 0.14 -9.56
N LYS A 102 1.37 -0.80 -9.19
CA LYS A 102 0.29 -1.32 -10.03
C LYS A 102 -1.00 -1.37 -9.24
N LEU A 103 -2.09 -0.89 -9.84
CA LEU A 103 -3.42 -0.96 -9.25
C LEU A 103 -4.04 -2.35 -9.50
N ILE A 104 -4.52 -2.97 -8.43
CA ILE A 104 -5.30 -4.21 -8.49
C ILE A 104 -6.72 -3.90 -9.00
N GLY A 105 -7.25 -4.75 -9.87
CA GLY A 105 -8.58 -4.62 -10.48
C GLY A 105 -8.50 -4.18 -11.94
N PRO A 106 -8.32 -2.89 -12.25
CA PRO A 106 -8.20 -2.42 -13.64
C PRO A 106 -7.02 -3.07 -14.37
N LYS A 107 -7.27 -3.52 -15.61
CA LYS A 107 -6.21 -4.11 -16.43
C LYS A 107 -5.11 -3.10 -16.69
N SER A 108 -3.91 -3.43 -16.22
CA SER A 108 -2.66 -2.75 -16.57
C SER A 108 -2.56 -1.28 -16.15
N CYS A 109 -3.32 -0.78 -15.17
CA CYS A 109 -3.08 0.55 -14.60
C CYS A 109 -1.87 0.52 -13.65
N ASN A 110 -0.83 1.29 -13.96
CA ASN A 110 0.42 1.35 -13.21
C ASN A 110 1.13 2.69 -13.40
N GLY A 111 2.15 2.90 -12.59
CA GLY A 111 2.93 4.12 -12.63
C GLY A 111 4.21 4.06 -11.80
N MET A 112 4.78 5.25 -11.62
CA MET A 112 5.91 5.51 -10.73
C MET A 112 5.54 6.56 -9.72
N TRP A 113 6.12 6.47 -8.53
CA TRP A 113 5.99 7.47 -7.47
C TRP A 113 7.33 7.73 -6.81
N THR A 114 7.36 8.77 -5.98
CA THR A 114 8.43 9.01 -5.01
C THR A 114 7.84 8.93 -3.61
N ARG A 115 8.51 8.23 -2.69
CA ARG A 115 8.11 8.23 -1.28
C ARG A 115 8.43 9.58 -0.65
N ILE A 116 7.47 10.14 0.09
CA ILE A 116 7.59 11.45 0.72
C ILE A 116 7.77 11.35 2.24
N GLY A 117 7.10 10.39 2.87
CA GLY A 117 7.14 10.22 4.31
C GLY A 117 6.32 9.02 4.77
N ARG A 118 6.48 8.67 6.04
CA ARG A 118 5.70 7.65 6.74
C ARG A 118 5.18 8.19 8.07
N ASP A 119 3.98 7.79 8.43
CA ASP A 119 3.37 8.05 9.73
C ASP A 119 2.99 6.70 10.35
N ASP A 120 3.57 6.37 11.51
CA ASP A 120 3.27 5.13 12.25
C ASP A 120 1.95 5.23 13.00
N ASN A 121 1.35 4.07 13.30
CA ASN A 121 0.06 3.94 13.98
C ASN A 121 -1.03 4.83 13.34
N CYS A 122 -1.19 4.68 12.03
CA CYS A 122 -1.99 5.58 11.20
C CYS A 122 -3.03 4.83 10.36
N HIS A 123 -4.19 5.46 10.19
CA HIS A 123 -5.17 5.14 9.16
C HIS A 123 -5.32 6.31 8.19
N CYS A 124 -5.18 6.05 6.89
CA CYS A 124 -5.12 7.10 5.87
C CYS A 124 -6.35 8.02 5.92
N SER A 125 -7.55 7.42 5.99
CA SER A 125 -8.81 8.17 6.00
C SER A 125 -9.03 9.04 7.24
N GLN A 126 -8.29 8.80 8.33
CA GLN A 126 -8.42 9.55 9.58
C GLN A 126 -7.31 10.61 9.72
N LYS A 127 -6.05 10.22 9.45
CA LYS A 127 -4.88 11.07 9.64
C LYS A 127 -4.62 12.02 8.47
N HIS A 128 -4.99 11.61 7.26
CA HIS A 128 -4.76 12.34 6.00
C HIS A 128 -6.04 12.45 5.17
N PRO A 129 -7.10 13.10 5.70
CA PRO A 129 -8.39 13.20 5.02
C PRO A 129 -8.35 14.01 3.72
N ASP A 130 -7.28 14.79 3.52
CA ASP A 130 -6.99 15.59 2.33
C ASP A 130 -6.31 14.78 1.21
N LEU A 131 -5.77 13.59 1.52
CA LEU A 131 -5.09 12.73 0.55
C LEU A 131 -6.00 11.58 0.10
N ASP A 132 -5.84 11.17 -1.15
CA ASP A 132 -6.53 9.99 -1.67
C ASP A 132 -6.02 8.71 -1.01
N PRO A 133 -6.87 7.94 -0.29
CA PRO A 133 -6.43 6.75 0.42
C PRO A 133 -6.41 5.50 -0.49
N PHE A 134 -5.38 4.68 -0.34
CA PHE A 134 -5.22 3.36 -0.94
C PHE A 134 -4.61 2.39 0.07
N LEU A 135 -4.64 1.09 -0.22
CA LEU A 135 -3.98 0.06 0.59
C LEU A 135 -2.76 -0.49 -0.13
N LEU A 136 -1.67 -0.70 0.60
CA LEU A 136 -0.56 -1.56 0.18
C LEU A 136 -0.92 -3.01 0.48
N VAL A 137 -0.62 -3.89 -0.47
CA VAL A 137 -1.10 -5.28 -0.46
C VAL A 137 -0.03 -6.32 -0.76
#